data_AF-A0A837I9E4-F1
#
_entry.id   AF-A0A837I9E4-F1
#
_cell.length_a   1.000
_cell.length_b   1.000
_cell.length_c   1.000
_cell.angle_alpha   90.00
_cell.angle_beta   90.00
_cell.angle_gamma   90.00
#
_symmetry.space_group_name_H-M   'P 1'
#
loop_
_entity.id
_entity.type
_entity.pdbx_description
1 polymer ?
#
loop_
_entity_poly.entity_id
_entity_poly.type
_entity_poly.pdbx_seq_one_letter_code
_entity_poly.pdbx_strand_id
1 'polypeptide(L)'
;MSIKENIIESNLEAMALSGIHLGASKSSGHPKMKSYIWSNRSAFQVIDLEQSQQCLTAAIDFLVDIRKKNGVILFVGTSPAAKELTRKIAENLNMPFVTERWLGGTFTNFSTINKRVNYLKDLEKQKAAGEFEKYTKYEALKLDEKIKKLRKDLGGIADMNRLPDAIWASSANYDKIAVKEAV
;
A
#
# COMPACT_ATOMS: atom_id res chain seq x y z
N MET A 1 -23.93 -4.60 -16.06
CA MET A 1 -24.63 -4.38 -14.77
C MET A 1 -23.90 -3.28 -14.04
N SER A 2 -24.64 -2.26 -13.62
CA SER A 2 -24.16 -0.88 -13.40
C SER A 2 -23.20 -0.74 -12.22
N ILE A 3 -21.97 -0.27 -12.46
CA ILE A 3 -20.99 0.09 -11.42
C ILE A 3 -21.49 1.28 -10.56
N LYS A 4 -22.56 1.97 -11.00
CA LYS A 4 -23.13 3.12 -10.28
C LYS A 4 -23.98 2.77 -9.06
N GLU A 5 -24.39 1.51 -8.86
CA GLU A 5 -25.31 1.15 -7.77
C GLU A 5 -24.63 0.70 -6.47
N ASN A 6 -23.34 0.34 -6.49
CA ASN A 6 -22.64 -0.15 -5.29
C ASN A 6 -21.73 0.87 -4.59
N ILE A 7 -21.68 2.11 -5.06
CA ILE A 7 -20.63 3.07 -4.63
C ILE A 7 -21.10 4.00 -3.48
N ILE A 8 -22.39 4.10 -3.16
CA ILE A 8 -22.88 5.12 -2.20
C ILE A 8 -23.99 4.62 -1.28
N GLU A 9 -23.86 3.42 -0.73
CA GLU A 9 -24.36 3.18 0.61
C GLU A 9 -23.17 2.81 1.49
N SER A 10 -22.36 3.81 1.80
CA SER A 10 -21.69 3.90 3.11
C SER A 10 -22.78 4.05 4.18
N ASN A 11 -23.71 3.09 4.24
CA ASN A 11 -24.75 3.07 5.24
C ASN A 11 -24.02 2.85 6.57
N LEU A 12 -24.25 3.76 7.52
CA LEU A 12 -23.67 3.70 8.85
C LEU A 12 -23.92 2.32 9.49
N GLU A 13 -25.06 1.71 9.17
CA GLU A 13 -25.43 0.35 9.57
C GLU A 13 -24.48 -0.70 9.01
N ALA A 14 -24.11 -0.63 7.73
CA ALA A 14 -23.17 -1.58 7.11
C ALA A 14 -21.74 -1.43 7.72
N MET A 15 -21.32 -0.21 8.03
CA MET A 15 -20.05 0.06 8.71
C MET A 15 -20.06 -0.47 10.17
N ALA A 16 -21.20 -0.36 10.84
CA ALA A 16 -21.40 -0.90 12.17
C ALA A 16 -21.37 -2.44 12.16
N LEU A 17 -22.12 -3.08 11.25
CA LEU A 17 -22.18 -4.53 11.10
C LEU A 17 -20.84 -5.16 10.72
N SER A 18 -20.02 -4.46 9.92
CA SER A 18 -18.67 -4.90 9.56
C SER A 18 -17.63 -4.67 10.66
N GLY A 19 -17.98 -4.01 11.76
CA GLY A 19 -17.10 -3.80 12.90
C GLY A 19 -16.02 -2.73 12.71
N ILE A 20 -16.17 -1.83 11.73
CA ILE A 20 -15.17 -0.79 11.41
C ILE A 20 -14.99 0.22 12.55
N HIS A 21 -16.01 0.41 13.38
CA HIS A 21 -16.00 1.31 14.54
C HIS A 21 -15.10 0.82 15.69
N LEU A 22 -14.61 -0.42 15.65
CA LEU A 22 -13.78 -1.01 16.69
C LEU A 22 -12.33 -0.51 16.56
N GLY A 23 -11.93 0.37 17.48
CA GLY A 23 -10.58 0.92 17.53
C GLY A 23 -9.62 0.13 18.42
N ALA A 24 -8.48 0.77 18.73
CA ALA A 24 -7.45 0.21 19.59
C ALA A 24 -7.88 0.15 21.07
N SER A 25 -7.13 -0.58 21.88
CA SER A 25 -7.28 -0.54 23.34
C SER A 25 -7.00 0.87 23.88
N LYS A 26 -7.62 1.21 25.01
CA LYS A 26 -7.46 2.52 25.67
C LYS A 26 -6.00 2.88 25.98
N SER A 27 -5.15 1.88 26.24
CA SER A 27 -3.72 2.07 26.54
C SER A 27 -2.85 2.29 25.29
N SER A 28 -3.26 1.77 24.14
CA SER A 28 -2.49 1.85 22.89
C SER A 28 -2.92 3.02 21.99
N GLY A 29 -3.97 3.75 22.37
CA GLY A 29 -4.50 4.88 21.60
C GLY A 29 -3.56 6.09 21.59
N HIS A 30 -3.41 6.71 20.41
CA HIS A 30 -2.61 7.93 20.26
C HIS A 30 -3.38 9.18 20.77
N PRO A 31 -2.79 10.08 21.58
CA PRO A 31 -3.52 11.21 22.17
C PRO A 31 -4.20 12.15 21.16
N LYS A 32 -3.64 12.31 19.97
CA LYS A 32 -4.23 13.12 18.89
C LYS A 32 -5.49 12.50 18.24
N MET A 33 -5.79 11.23 18.53
CA MET A 33 -7.00 10.55 18.03
C MET A 33 -8.25 10.88 18.85
N LYS A 34 -8.13 11.62 19.97
CA LYS A 34 -9.26 11.93 20.86
C LYS A 34 -10.46 12.57 20.15
N SER A 35 -10.23 13.39 19.13
CA SER A 35 -11.30 14.04 18.35
C SER A 35 -12.05 13.10 17.41
N TYR A 36 -11.48 11.91 17.12
CA TYR A 36 -12.06 10.89 16.25
C TYR A 36 -12.69 9.72 17.03
N ILE A 37 -12.68 9.80 18.37
CA ILE A 37 -13.19 8.76 19.26
C ILE A 37 -14.54 9.24 19.79
N TRP A 38 -15.59 8.48 19.47
CA TRP A 38 -16.95 8.76 19.92
C TRP A 38 -17.15 8.39 21.40
N SER A 39 -16.73 7.19 21.80
CA SER A 39 -16.81 6.74 23.20
C SER A 39 -15.73 5.74 23.56
N ASN A 40 -15.49 5.54 24.86
CA ASN A 40 -14.63 4.49 25.37
C ASN A 40 -15.51 3.38 25.95
N ARG A 41 -15.49 2.18 25.35
CA ARG A 41 -16.05 0.97 25.93
C ARG A 41 -14.95 0.26 26.72
N SER A 42 -15.31 -0.59 27.69
CA SER A 42 -14.40 -1.16 28.68
C SER A 42 -13.03 -1.62 28.16
N ALA A 43 -12.95 -2.25 26.98
CA ALA A 43 -11.71 -2.75 26.40
C ALA A 43 -11.15 -1.96 25.19
N PHE A 44 -11.95 -1.16 24.49
CA PHE A 44 -11.58 -0.52 23.23
C PHE A 44 -12.22 0.85 23.02
N GLN A 45 -11.54 1.69 22.25
CA GLN A 45 -12.04 2.98 21.81
C GLN A 45 -12.98 2.78 20.62
N VAL A 46 -14.15 3.41 20.66
CA VAL A 46 -15.12 3.38 19.56
C VAL A 46 -14.87 4.60 18.68
N ILE A 47 -14.58 4.37 17.40
CA ILE A 47 -14.34 5.41 16.40
C ILE A 47 -15.69 6.00 15.97
N ASP A 48 -15.72 7.31 15.76
CA ASP A 48 -16.89 8.00 15.22
C ASP A 48 -17.09 7.63 13.73
N LEU A 49 -18.20 6.94 13.45
CA LEU A 49 -18.53 6.49 12.10
C LEU A 49 -19.03 7.64 11.20
N GLU A 50 -19.70 8.64 11.76
CA GLU A 50 -20.20 9.77 10.97
C GLU A 50 -19.03 10.61 10.48
N GLN A 51 -18.06 10.88 11.36
CA GLN A 51 -16.83 11.55 10.98
C GLN A 51 -16.00 10.71 9.99
N SER A 52 -15.95 9.39 10.20
CA SER A 52 -15.26 8.47 9.28
C SER A 52 -15.88 8.50 7.88
N GLN A 53 -17.21 8.55 7.78
CA GLN A 53 -17.92 8.67 6.51
C GLN A 53 -17.56 9.97 5.79
N GLN A 54 -17.58 11.10 6.49
CA GLN A 54 -17.19 12.41 5.92
C GLN A 54 -15.75 12.40 5.40
N CYS A 55 -14.81 11.87 6.19
CA CYS A 55 -13.41 11.74 5.79
C CYS A 55 -13.24 10.79 4.60
N LEU A 56 -14.00 9.70 4.55
CA LEU A 56 -13.97 8.74 3.45
C LEU A 56 -14.46 9.38 2.14
N THR A 57 -15.57 10.12 2.18
CA THR A 57 -16.08 10.85 1.01
C THR A 57 -15.04 11.83 0.48
N ALA A 58 -14.46 12.66 1.36
CA ALA A 58 -13.43 13.61 0.95
C ALA A 58 -12.18 12.93 0.36
N ALA A 59 -11.76 11.78 0.91
CA ALA A 59 -10.65 11.00 0.38
C ALA A 59 -10.98 10.40 -1.00
N ILE A 60 -12.19 9.89 -1.20
CA ILE A 60 -12.64 9.38 -2.49
C ILE A 60 -12.63 10.49 -3.55
N ASP A 61 -13.18 11.66 -3.24
CA ASP A 61 -13.21 12.80 -4.16
C ASP A 61 -11.80 13.22 -4.58
N PHE A 62 -10.86 13.28 -3.63
CA PHE A 62 -9.45 13.55 -3.91
C PHE A 62 -8.81 12.51 -4.84
N LEU A 63 -9.02 11.22 -4.59
CA LEU A 63 -8.49 10.15 -5.43
C LEU A 63 -9.11 10.15 -6.84
N VAL A 64 -10.40 10.46 -6.94
CA VAL A 64 -11.10 10.62 -8.22
C VAL A 64 -10.47 11.76 -9.02
N ASP A 65 -10.17 12.89 -8.40
CA ASP A 65 -9.56 14.04 -9.08
C ASP A 65 -8.13 13.78 -9.53
N ILE A 66 -7.33 13.02 -8.77
CA ILE A 66 -6.02 12.54 -9.22
C ILE A 66 -6.20 11.64 -10.44
N ARG A 67 -7.16 10.71 -10.39
CA ARG A 67 -7.36 9.76 -11.48
C ARG A 67 -7.85 10.44 -12.76
N LYS A 68 -8.70 11.47 -12.67
CA LYS A 68 -9.12 12.31 -13.82
C LYS A 68 -7.93 12.98 -14.52
N LYS A 69 -6.85 13.27 -13.79
CA LYS A 69 -5.61 13.86 -14.31
C LYS A 69 -4.58 12.81 -14.77
N ASN A 70 -5.00 11.55 -14.90
CA ASN A 70 -4.12 10.40 -15.15
C ASN A 70 -2.96 10.29 -14.15
N GLY A 71 -3.19 10.73 -12.91
CA GLY A 71 -2.22 10.59 -11.83
C GLY A 71 -2.03 9.14 -11.40
N VAL A 72 -0.88 8.88 -10.81
CA VAL A 72 -0.46 7.59 -10.28
C VAL A 72 -0.69 7.59 -8.76
N ILE A 73 -1.39 6.57 -8.27
CA ILE A 73 -1.64 6.37 -6.85
C ILE A 73 -0.85 5.14 -6.40
N LEU A 74 0.02 5.31 -5.40
CA LEU A 74 0.77 4.20 -4.82
C LEU A 74 0.02 3.62 -3.63
N PHE A 75 -0.27 2.31 -3.68
CA PHE A 75 -0.91 1.58 -2.59
C PHE A 75 0.12 0.93 -1.68
N VAL A 76 0.14 1.31 -0.40
CA VAL A 76 1.08 0.78 0.60
C VAL A 76 0.32 0.04 1.69
N GLY A 77 0.65 -1.24 1.88
CA GLY A 77 0.00 -2.05 2.89
C GLY A 77 0.89 -3.19 3.34
N THR A 78 1.78 -2.92 4.29
CA THR A 78 2.72 -3.94 4.82
C THR A 78 2.16 -4.76 5.98
N SER A 79 1.03 -4.33 6.56
CA SER A 79 0.34 -5.07 7.62
C SER A 79 -0.10 -6.46 7.12
N PRO A 80 0.13 -7.55 7.87
CA PRO A 80 -0.23 -8.91 7.45
C PRO A 80 -1.68 -9.07 6.97
N ALA A 81 -2.62 -8.37 7.61
CA ALA A 81 -4.04 -8.40 7.23
C ALA A 81 -4.33 -7.63 5.93
N ALA A 82 -3.51 -6.63 5.60
CA ALA A 82 -3.73 -5.74 4.45
C ALA A 82 -2.97 -6.17 3.19
N LYS A 83 -1.90 -6.97 3.30
CA LYS A 83 -0.99 -7.30 2.18
C LYS A 83 -1.73 -7.79 0.94
N GLU A 84 -2.53 -8.85 1.11
CA GLU A 84 -3.19 -9.53 0.00
C GLU A 84 -4.29 -8.67 -0.62
N LEU A 85 -5.05 -7.97 0.22
CA LEU A 85 -6.11 -7.07 -0.23
C LEU A 85 -5.53 -5.89 -1.01
N THR A 86 -4.46 -5.28 -0.50
CA THR A 86 -3.78 -4.15 -1.13
C THR A 86 -3.21 -4.53 -2.49
N ARG A 87 -2.56 -5.70 -2.60
CA ARG A 87 -2.06 -6.25 -3.87
C ARG A 87 -3.18 -6.39 -4.89
N LYS A 88 -4.25 -7.11 -4.52
CA LYS A 88 -5.39 -7.38 -5.42
C LYS A 88 -6.02 -6.09 -5.94
N ILE A 89 -6.24 -5.11 -5.05
CA ILE A 89 -6.84 -3.82 -5.45
C ILE A 89 -5.92 -3.09 -6.43
N ALA A 90 -4.63 -2.99 -6.12
CA ALA A 90 -3.68 -2.29 -6.96
C ALA A 90 -3.50 -2.95 -8.33
N GLU A 91 -3.42 -4.29 -8.38
CA GLU A 91 -3.37 -5.06 -9.63
C GLU A 91 -4.63 -4.86 -10.48
N ASN A 92 -5.82 -4.93 -9.86
CA ASN A 92 -7.09 -4.69 -10.55
C ASN A 92 -7.19 -3.26 -11.13
N LEU A 93 -6.59 -2.28 -10.46
CA LEU A 93 -6.58 -0.88 -10.89
C LEU A 93 -5.37 -0.52 -11.77
N ASN A 94 -4.47 -1.48 -12.01
CA ASN A 94 -3.19 -1.28 -12.69
C ASN A 94 -2.38 -0.11 -12.10
N MET A 95 -2.30 -0.07 -10.77
CA MET A 95 -1.59 0.92 -9.97
C MET A 95 -0.40 0.28 -9.24
N PRO A 96 0.67 1.05 -8.97
CA PRO A 96 1.80 0.51 -8.23
C PRO A 96 1.44 0.22 -6.77
N PHE A 97 2.14 -0.74 -6.16
CA PHE A 97 1.92 -1.11 -4.77
C PHE A 97 3.19 -1.55 -4.03
N VAL A 98 3.14 -1.49 -2.70
CA VAL A 98 4.14 -2.03 -1.79
C VAL A 98 3.44 -2.80 -0.67
N THR A 99 3.59 -4.13 -0.65
CA THR A 99 2.93 -4.98 0.36
C THR A 99 3.90 -5.68 1.31
N GLU A 100 5.19 -5.76 0.98
CA GLU A 100 6.13 -6.57 1.76
C GLU A 100 6.90 -5.74 2.76
N ARG A 101 7.77 -4.87 2.25
CA ARG A 101 8.56 -3.97 3.07
C ARG A 101 8.75 -2.65 2.33
N TRP A 102 8.56 -1.54 3.04
CA TRP A 102 8.98 -0.24 2.55
C TRP A 102 10.50 -0.11 2.62
N LEU A 103 11.13 0.18 1.48
CA LEU A 103 12.55 0.51 1.45
C LEU A 103 12.69 2.01 1.74
N GLY A 104 13.38 2.36 2.84
CA GLY A 104 13.66 3.76 3.13
C GLY A 104 14.43 4.41 2.00
N GLY A 105 14.04 5.62 1.61
CA GLY A 105 14.55 6.31 0.43
C GLY A 105 13.75 6.05 -0.85
N THR A 106 12.57 5.43 -0.76
CA THR A 106 11.70 5.21 -1.95
C THR A 106 11.29 6.52 -2.59
N PHE A 107 10.95 7.54 -1.81
CA PHE A 107 10.66 8.86 -2.37
C PHE A 107 11.86 9.80 -2.29
N THR A 108 12.56 9.83 -1.16
CA THR A 108 13.66 10.79 -0.94
C THR A 108 14.93 10.47 -1.75
N ASN A 109 15.12 9.21 -2.15
CA ASN A 109 16.23 8.77 -2.99
C ASN A 109 15.75 7.87 -4.14
N PHE A 110 14.73 8.33 -4.86
CA PHE A 110 14.10 7.58 -5.95
C PHE A 110 15.10 7.15 -7.04
N SER A 111 16.12 7.96 -7.34
CA SER A 111 17.17 7.61 -8.32
C SER A 111 17.89 6.30 -7.97
N THR A 112 18.21 6.09 -6.69
CA THR A 112 18.88 4.86 -6.23
C THR A 112 17.94 3.66 -6.28
N ILE A 113 16.67 3.86 -5.92
CA ILE A 113 15.66 2.80 -6.01
C ILE A 113 15.39 2.41 -7.46
N ASN A 114 15.33 3.38 -8.37
CA ASN A 114 15.16 3.10 -9.79
C ASN A 114 16.35 2.31 -10.36
N LYS A 115 17.58 2.61 -9.95
CA LYS A 115 18.76 1.78 -10.29
C LYS A 115 18.60 0.33 -9.81
N ARG A 116 18.01 0.11 -8.64
CA ARG A 116 17.76 -1.25 -8.10
C ARG A 116 16.65 -1.97 -8.85
N VAL A 117 15.62 -1.25 -9.29
CA VAL A 117 14.57 -1.77 -10.17
C VAL A 117 15.15 -2.19 -11.53
N ASN A 118 15.98 -1.35 -12.15
CA ASN A 118 16.65 -1.69 -13.40
C ASN A 118 17.55 -2.92 -13.23
N TYR A 119 18.30 -2.99 -12.13
CA TYR A 119 19.10 -4.17 -11.81
C TYR A 119 18.27 -5.46 -11.68
N LEU A 120 17.06 -5.39 -11.11
CA LEU A 120 16.12 -6.52 -11.09
C LEU A 120 15.71 -6.92 -12.52
N LYS A 121 15.32 -5.96 -13.35
CA LYS A 121 14.93 -6.21 -14.76
C LYS A 121 16.06 -6.84 -15.57
N ASP A 122 17.30 -6.39 -15.36
CA ASP A 122 18.48 -6.95 -16.01
C ASP A 122 18.71 -8.41 -15.61
N LEU A 123 18.61 -8.73 -14.31
CA LEU A 123 18.75 -10.11 -13.83
C LEU A 123 17.65 -11.03 -14.38
N GLU A 124 16.41 -10.56 -14.47
CA GLU A 124 15.31 -11.32 -15.07
C GLU A 124 15.53 -11.57 -16.55
N LYS A 125 16.07 -10.58 -17.27
CA LYS A 125 16.42 -10.69 -18.70
C LYS A 125 17.55 -11.71 -18.91
N GLN A 126 18.62 -11.65 -18.11
CA GLN A 126 19.73 -12.61 -18.17
C GLN A 126 19.25 -14.04 -17.89
N LYS A 127 18.37 -14.20 -16.89
CA LYS A 127 17.74 -15.48 -16.58
C LYS A 127 16.91 -16.01 -17.75
N ALA A 128 16.09 -15.15 -18.37
CA ALA A 128 15.27 -15.52 -19.53
C ALA A 128 16.11 -15.86 -20.77
N ALA A 129 17.28 -15.25 -20.91
CA ALA A 129 18.24 -15.52 -21.98
C ALA A 129 19.10 -16.79 -21.76
N GLY A 130 18.91 -17.52 -20.66
CA GLY A 130 19.67 -18.72 -20.36
C GLY A 130 21.11 -18.47 -19.91
N GLU A 131 21.50 -17.22 -19.61
CA GLU A 131 22.87 -16.90 -19.19
C GLU A 131 23.27 -17.59 -17.88
N PHE A 132 22.28 -18.00 -17.08
CA PHE A 132 22.51 -18.67 -15.80
C PHE A 132 23.08 -20.08 -15.95
N GLU A 133 22.96 -20.69 -17.14
CA GLU A 133 23.51 -22.01 -17.44
C GLU A 133 25.04 -22.04 -17.46
N LYS A 134 25.68 -20.88 -17.62
CA LYS A 134 27.15 -20.73 -17.58
C LYS A 134 27.71 -20.79 -16.15
N TYR A 135 26.86 -20.65 -15.15
CA TYR A 135 27.27 -20.62 -13.74
C TYR A 135 27.17 -22.00 -13.10
N THR A 136 27.86 -22.17 -11.98
CA THR A 136 27.66 -23.37 -11.16
C THR A 136 26.24 -23.42 -10.59
N LYS A 137 25.73 -24.62 -10.29
CA LYS A 137 24.40 -24.79 -9.66
C LYS A 137 24.21 -23.93 -8.41
N TYR A 138 25.27 -23.75 -7.62
CA TYR A 138 25.24 -22.94 -6.42
C TYR A 138 25.09 -21.44 -6.73
N GLU A 139 25.84 -20.92 -7.70
CA GLU A 139 25.76 -19.52 -8.11
C GLU A 139 24.42 -19.20 -8.78
N ALA A 140 23.94 -20.08 -9.66
CA ALA A 140 22.62 -19.95 -10.28
C ALA A 140 21.51 -19.91 -9.21
N LEU A 141 21.60 -20.77 -8.18
CA LEU A 141 20.67 -20.74 -7.05
C LEU A 141 20.74 -19.40 -6.30
N LYS A 142 21.94 -18.85 -6.07
CA LYS A 142 22.10 -17.56 -5.39
C LYS A 142 21.53 -16.40 -6.19
N LEU A 143 21.68 -16.41 -7.51
CA LEU A 143 21.06 -15.43 -8.39
C LEU A 143 19.53 -15.53 -8.35
N ASP A 144 18.99 -16.75 -8.33
CA ASP A 144 17.55 -16.99 -8.20
C ASP A 144 16.98 -16.52 -6.86
N GLU A 145 17.65 -16.80 -5.74
CA GLU A 145 17.29 -16.26 -4.43
C GLU A 145 17.28 -14.73 -4.43
N LYS A 146 18.26 -14.12 -5.10
CA LYS A 146 18.38 -12.67 -5.23
C LYS A 146 17.24 -12.07 -6.05
N ILE A 147 16.90 -12.67 -7.20
CA ILE A 147 15.76 -12.25 -8.02
C ILE A 147 14.47 -12.35 -7.21
N LYS A 148 14.21 -13.50 -6.56
CA LYS A 148 13.01 -13.69 -5.73
C LYS A 148 12.88 -12.62 -4.65
N LYS A 149 13.97 -12.31 -3.96
CA LYS A 149 13.98 -11.27 -2.92
C LYS A 149 13.72 -9.88 -3.49
N LEU A 150 14.39 -9.52 -4.58
CA LEU A 150 14.20 -8.22 -5.23
C LEU A 150 12.80 -8.07 -5.82
N ARG A 151 12.25 -9.10 -6.47
CA ARG A 151 10.88 -9.11 -7.00
C ARG A 151 9.86 -8.95 -5.87
N LYS A 152 10.09 -9.63 -4.75
CA LYS A 152 9.22 -9.53 -3.57
C LYS A 152 9.16 -8.10 -3.02
N ASP A 153 10.30 -7.41 -2.96
CA ASP A 153 10.39 -6.07 -2.36
C ASP A 153 10.05 -4.94 -3.35
N LEU A 154 10.46 -5.06 -4.62
CA LEU A 154 10.40 -4.00 -5.64
C LEU A 154 9.38 -4.26 -6.74
N GLY A 155 8.82 -5.47 -6.84
CA GLY A 155 7.99 -5.88 -7.99
C GLY A 155 6.77 -4.98 -8.20
N GLY A 156 6.11 -4.55 -7.13
CA GLY A 156 4.93 -3.68 -7.22
C GLY A 156 5.23 -2.23 -7.60
N ILE A 157 6.50 -1.80 -7.61
CA ILE A 157 6.94 -0.48 -8.08
C ILE A 157 7.84 -0.57 -9.32
N ALA A 158 7.95 -1.76 -9.93
CA ALA A 158 8.89 -1.99 -11.03
C ALA A 158 8.56 -1.17 -12.29
N ASP A 159 7.29 -0.84 -12.50
CA ASP A 159 6.81 -0.06 -13.64
C ASP A 159 6.70 1.44 -13.34
N MET A 160 7.11 1.86 -12.13
CA MET A 160 7.08 3.25 -11.72
C MET A 160 8.27 4.02 -12.28
N ASN A 161 8.02 4.86 -13.28
CA ASN A 161 9.06 5.69 -13.93
C ASN A 161 9.21 7.09 -13.31
N ARG A 162 8.21 7.53 -12.55
CA ARG A 162 8.18 8.82 -11.85
C ARG A 162 7.60 8.63 -10.45
N LEU A 163 7.80 9.60 -9.56
CA LEU A 163 7.14 9.60 -8.26
C LEU A 163 5.61 9.58 -8.40
N PRO A 164 4.89 8.89 -7.50
CA PRO A 164 3.44 8.88 -7.52
C PRO A 164 2.87 10.25 -7.13
N ASP A 165 1.68 10.55 -7.64
CA ASP A 165 0.96 11.80 -7.36
C ASP A 165 0.24 11.75 -6.00
N ALA A 166 -0.06 10.55 -5.51
CA ALA A 166 -0.58 10.32 -4.16
C ALA A 166 -0.20 8.94 -3.61
N ILE A 167 -0.28 8.82 -2.29
CA ILE A 167 -0.09 7.58 -1.55
C ILE A 167 -1.36 7.22 -0.78
N TRP A 168 -1.76 5.96 -0.85
CA TRP A 168 -2.72 5.35 0.06
C TRP A 168 -1.97 4.38 0.97
N ALA A 169 -2.11 4.52 2.28
CA ALA A 169 -1.45 3.67 3.26
C ALA A 169 -2.47 2.97 4.16
N SER A 170 -2.35 1.64 4.29
CA SER A 170 -3.27 0.83 5.11
C SER A 170 -3.16 1.13 6.60
N SER A 171 -1.96 1.44 7.10
CA SER A 171 -1.73 1.73 8.51
C SER A 171 -0.52 2.64 8.68
N ALA A 172 -0.74 3.84 9.22
CA ALA A 172 0.35 4.77 9.52
C ALA A 172 1.38 4.23 10.54
N ASN A 173 1.01 3.23 11.35
CA ASN A 173 1.91 2.62 12.31
C ASN A 173 2.86 1.61 11.66
N TYR A 174 2.35 0.72 10.81
CA TYR A 174 3.17 -0.24 10.06
C TYR A 174 3.97 0.46 8.96
N ASP A 175 3.37 1.43 8.29
CA ASP A 175 3.91 2.10 7.10
C ASP A 175 4.50 3.49 7.44
N LYS A 176 4.96 3.70 8.69
CA LYS A 176 5.41 5.00 9.22
C LYS A 176 6.48 5.68 8.36
N ILE A 177 7.42 4.91 7.80
CA ILE A 177 8.50 5.46 6.95
C ILE A 177 7.92 5.97 5.64
N ALA A 178 7.00 5.21 5.02
CA ALA A 178 6.34 5.61 3.79
C ALA A 178 5.54 6.91 3.97
N VAL A 179 4.76 6.99 5.05
CA VAL A 179 3.99 8.19 5.40
C VAL A 179 4.93 9.37 5.68
N LYS A 180 6.05 9.16 6.37
CA LYS A 180 7.01 10.22 6.66
C LYS A 180 7.72 10.74 5.40
N GLU A 181 8.00 9.88 4.43
CA GLU A 181 8.63 10.27 3.17
C GLU A 181 7.67 10.98 2.21
N ALA A 182 6.35 10.80 2.40
CA ALA A 182 5.32 11.42 1.57
C ALA A 182 4.98 12.86 1.97
N VAL A 183 5.51 13.33 3.11
CA VAL A 183 5.31 14.68 3.66
C VAL A 183 6.59 15.48 3.50
#